data_AF-A0A260ZI32-F1
#
_entry.id   AF-A0A260ZI32-F1
#
_cell.length_a   1.000
_cell.length_b   1.000
_cell.length_c   1.000
_cell.angle_alpha   90.00
_cell.angle_beta   90.00
_cell.angle_gamma   90.00
#
_symmetry.space_group_name_H-M   'P 1'
#
loop_
_entity.id
_entity.type
_entity.pdbx_description
1 polymer ?
#
loop_
_entity_poly.entity_id
_entity_poly.type
_entity_poly.pdbx_seq_one_letter_code
_entity_poly.pdbx_strand_id
1 'polypeptide(L)'
;IYYVLSTSSKSTEQQFGEKYTEAHECWYKRDQLIIDKTIFKIDYYDAAFSEDDSEETSYLQVTMKSGRFCNVERLLNDNRYIPEAMQYLTKKLFGGRAPIRVRYLAIDKRGPDFFLPDDVKIVVRDIKVSHYAATDLEAFRPNMHSASFPLETVTIKGARELREDTEYYHPFIQTAKLIQILDKAGAFPWDKVILELTNSQIHLECSKFQETIIMALIEKWENRGGENGACFSMGVGCKTALAACLDK
;
A
#
# COMPACT_ATOMS: atom_id res chain seq x y z
N ILE A 1 -6.04 -7.19 10.20
CA ILE A 1 -5.54 -6.87 8.83
C ILE A 1 -6.47 -5.78 8.28
N TYR A 2 -5.97 -4.59 8.00
CA TYR A 2 -6.78 -3.49 7.47
C TYR A 2 -6.44 -3.29 5.99
N TYR A 3 -7.42 -3.50 5.12
CA TYR A 3 -7.31 -3.12 3.72
C TYR A 3 -7.82 -1.68 3.58
N VAL A 4 -6.93 -0.73 3.30
CA VAL A 4 -7.33 0.62 2.86
C VAL A 4 -7.18 0.66 1.34
N LEU A 5 -8.19 0.16 0.64
CA LEU A 5 -8.39 0.46 -0.78
C LEU A 5 -9.03 1.84 -0.84
N SER A 6 -8.25 2.89 -1.03
CA SER A 6 -8.81 4.24 -1.23
C SER A 6 -9.00 4.48 -2.72
N THR A 7 -10.27 4.57 -3.14
CA THR A 7 -10.62 5.06 -4.47
C THR A 7 -11.25 6.43 -4.28
N SER A 8 -10.49 7.49 -4.57
CA SER A 8 -11.06 8.85 -4.48
C SER A 8 -11.84 9.15 -5.75
N SER A 9 -13.16 9.29 -5.65
CA SER A 9 -13.96 9.98 -6.64
C SER A 9 -13.82 11.50 -6.44
N LYS A 10 -13.32 12.18 -7.48
CA LYS A 10 -13.90 13.42 -8.01
C LYS A 10 -13.21 13.79 -9.33
N SER A 11 -14.06 14.12 -10.27
CA SER A 11 -13.86 14.46 -11.67
C SER A 11 -12.76 15.48 -11.93
N THR A 12 -11.85 15.13 -12.83
CA THR A 12 -11.37 16.09 -13.82
C THR A 12 -11.26 15.34 -15.12
N GLU A 13 -12.05 15.76 -16.11
CA GLU A 13 -12.06 15.21 -17.45
C GLU A 13 -10.66 15.34 -18.05
N GLN A 14 -10.03 14.21 -18.33
CA GLN A 14 -9.04 14.15 -19.40
C GLN A 14 -9.24 12.84 -20.13
N GLN A 15 -9.72 12.99 -21.37
CA GLN A 15 -10.05 11.91 -22.29
C GLN A 15 -8.80 11.08 -22.58
N PHE A 16 -8.78 9.84 -22.10
CA PHE A 16 -7.96 8.80 -22.68
C PHE A 16 -8.90 7.77 -23.29
N GLY A 17 -8.86 7.71 -24.62
CA GLY A 17 -9.58 6.72 -25.40
C GLY A 17 -8.96 5.36 -25.21
N GLU A 18 -9.68 4.46 -24.54
CA GLU A 18 -9.65 3.02 -24.75
C GLU A 18 -10.87 2.42 -24.03
N LYS A 19 -11.73 1.72 -24.78
CA LYS A 19 -12.94 1.07 -24.26
C LYS A 19 -12.54 -0.14 -23.44
N TYR A 20 -12.49 0.01 -22.12
CA TYR A 20 -12.56 -1.12 -21.17
C TYR A 20 -13.61 -0.83 -20.10
N THR A 21 -14.53 -1.77 -20.01
CA THR A 21 -15.82 -1.69 -19.32
C THR A 21 -15.70 -1.98 -17.82
N GLU A 22 -16.38 -1.11 -17.06
CA GLU A 22 -16.76 -1.20 -15.64
C GLU A 22 -15.67 -0.89 -14.61
N ALA A 23 -15.77 0.32 -14.05
CA ALA A 23 -15.10 0.72 -12.83
C ALA A 23 -15.94 0.27 -11.63
N HIS A 24 -15.33 -0.48 -10.72
CA HIS A 24 -16.00 -1.02 -9.54
C HIS A 24 -15.74 -0.16 -8.30
N GLU A 25 -16.80 0.18 -7.56
CA GLU A 25 -16.73 1.05 -6.38
C GLU A 25 -16.46 0.20 -5.14
N CYS A 26 -15.32 0.39 -4.47
CA CYS A 26 -14.89 -0.42 -3.34
C CYS A 26 -14.68 0.42 -2.07
N TRP A 27 -15.32 0.03 -0.95
CA TRP A 27 -15.23 0.70 0.34
C TRP A 27 -15.04 -0.31 1.48
N TYR A 28 -14.24 0.07 2.50
CA TYR A 28 -14.19 -0.65 3.77
C TYR A 28 -14.84 0.20 4.88
N LYS A 29 -15.82 -0.35 5.60
CA LYS A 29 -16.52 0.37 6.68
C LYS A 29 -16.99 -0.59 7.77
N ARG A 30 -16.56 -0.38 9.03
CA ARG A 30 -17.04 -1.13 10.21
C ARG A 30 -17.10 -2.65 9.96
N ASP A 31 -15.97 -3.20 9.51
CA ASP A 31 -15.77 -4.63 9.24
C ASP A 31 -16.60 -5.20 8.07
N GLN A 32 -17.00 -4.31 7.15
CA GLN A 32 -17.65 -4.66 5.89
C GLN A 32 -16.82 -4.19 4.71
N LEU A 33 -16.63 -5.08 3.74
CA LEU A 33 -16.10 -4.76 2.41
C LEU A 33 -17.28 -4.59 1.46
N ILE A 34 -17.40 -3.45 0.82
CA ILE A 34 -18.49 -3.14 -0.12
C ILE A 34 -17.89 -3.03 -1.50
N ILE A 35 -18.35 -3.86 -2.45
CA ILE A 35 -17.95 -3.83 -3.86
C ILE A 35 -19.22 -3.72 -4.70
N ASP A 36 -19.38 -2.64 -5.46
CA ASP A 36 -20.56 -2.42 -6.34
C ASP A 36 -21.89 -2.63 -5.64
N LYS A 37 -22.03 -2.07 -4.44
CA LYS A 37 -23.22 -2.20 -3.58
C LYS A 37 -23.45 -3.63 -3.06
N THR A 38 -22.54 -4.56 -3.32
CA THR A 38 -22.50 -5.86 -2.66
C THR A 38 -21.70 -5.73 -1.37
N ILE A 39 -22.34 -6.04 -0.24
CA ILE A 39 -21.76 -5.98 1.08
C ILE A 39 -21.24 -7.37 1.44
N PHE A 40 -19.97 -7.46 1.78
CA PHE A 40 -19.33 -8.63 2.34
C PHE A 40 -19.00 -8.34 3.81
N LYS A 41 -19.46 -9.21 4.70
CA LYS A 41 -19.23 -9.13 6.14
C LYS A 41 -18.71 -10.47 6.65
N ILE A 42 -17.77 -10.41 7.58
CA ILE A 42 -17.24 -11.58 8.27
C ILE A 42 -17.51 -11.38 9.76
N ASP A 43 -18.18 -12.35 10.37
CA ASP A 43 -18.42 -12.40 11.81
C ASP A 43 -17.75 -13.66 12.38
N TYR A 44 -17.13 -13.54 13.55
CA TYR A 44 -16.61 -14.67 14.30
C TYR A 44 -17.56 -15.01 15.43
N TYR A 45 -17.95 -16.28 15.52
CA TYR A 45 -18.79 -16.83 16.58
C TYR A 45 -17.96 -17.81 17.38
N ASP A 46 -17.85 -17.55 18.68
CA ASP A 46 -17.09 -18.35 19.62
C ASP A 46 -18.02 -19.18 20.49
N ALA A 47 -17.85 -20.49 20.43
CA ALA A 47 -18.55 -21.48 21.23
C ALA A 47 -18.35 -21.31 22.74
N ALA A 48 -17.21 -20.75 23.17
CA ALA A 48 -16.91 -20.60 24.59
C ALA A 48 -17.83 -19.61 25.32
N PHE A 49 -18.69 -18.89 24.59
CA PHE A 49 -19.63 -17.90 25.13
C PHE A 49 -21.11 -18.25 24.88
N SER A 50 -21.43 -19.47 24.40
CA SER A 50 -22.82 -19.93 24.33
C SER A 50 -23.26 -20.50 25.68
N GLU A 51 -24.37 -19.98 26.24
CA GLU A 51 -24.95 -20.45 27.52
C GLU A 51 -25.65 -21.81 27.40
N ASP A 52 -25.68 -22.41 26.21
CA ASP A 52 -26.31 -23.71 25.92
C ASP A 52 -25.26 -24.83 25.91
N ASP A 53 -25.51 -25.92 26.65
CA ASP A 53 -24.67 -27.14 26.77
C ASP A 53 -24.57 -27.98 25.46
N SER A 54 -25.01 -27.43 24.33
CA SER A 54 -24.83 -28.08 23.02
C SER A 54 -23.39 -27.88 22.54
N GLU A 55 -22.81 -28.92 21.94
CA GLU A 55 -21.49 -28.92 21.27
C GLU A 55 -21.45 -27.97 20.05
N GLU A 56 -21.81 -26.69 20.20
CA GLU A 56 -21.63 -25.70 19.15
C GLU A 56 -20.12 -25.47 18.99
N THR A 57 -19.58 -25.82 17.84
CA THR A 57 -18.19 -25.51 17.46
C THR A 57 -18.10 -24.07 16.97
N SER A 58 -17.07 -23.32 17.38
CA SER A 58 -16.80 -21.97 16.90
C SER A 58 -16.79 -21.92 15.36
N TYR A 59 -17.26 -20.83 14.76
CA TYR A 59 -17.32 -20.70 13.30
C TYR A 59 -17.13 -19.26 12.82
N LEU A 60 -16.67 -19.13 11.58
CA LEU A 60 -16.67 -17.89 10.83
C LEU A 60 -17.91 -17.84 9.96
N GLN A 61 -18.69 -16.77 10.06
CA GLN A 61 -19.84 -16.54 9.20
C GLN A 61 -19.50 -15.49 8.15
N VAL A 62 -19.57 -15.88 6.90
CA VAL A 62 -19.42 -15.02 5.74
C VAL A 62 -20.80 -14.65 5.24
N THR A 63 -21.11 -13.35 5.27
CA THR A 63 -22.36 -12.82 4.70
C THR A 63 -22.05 -12.01 3.45
N MET A 64 -22.70 -12.37 2.34
CA MET A 64 -22.71 -11.59 1.12
C MET A 64 -24.13 -11.11 0.86
N LYS A 65 -24.30 -9.79 0.76
CA LYS A 65 -25.59 -9.17 0.46
C LYS A 65 -25.49 -8.30 -0.79
N SER A 66 -26.25 -8.64 -1.83
CA SER A 66 -26.35 -7.87 -3.08
C SER A 66 -27.82 -7.55 -3.38
N GLY A 67 -28.23 -6.30 -3.14
CA GLY A 67 -29.64 -5.90 -3.26
C GLY A 67 -30.55 -6.73 -2.33
N ARG A 68 -31.46 -7.53 -2.91
CA ARG A 68 -32.33 -8.46 -2.17
C ARG A 68 -31.70 -9.83 -1.93
N PHE A 69 -30.62 -10.16 -2.62
CA PHE A 69 -29.92 -11.42 -2.46
C PHE A 69 -29.07 -11.37 -1.19
N CYS A 70 -29.20 -12.38 -0.34
CA CYS A 70 -28.38 -12.57 0.84
C CYS A 70 -27.92 -14.02 0.86
N ASN A 71 -26.61 -14.23 0.89
CA ASN A 71 -26.01 -15.54 1.07
C ASN A 71 -25.20 -15.52 2.36
N VAL A 72 -25.44 -16.52 3.20
CA VAL A 72 -24.74 -16.71 4.47
C VAL A 72 -24.10 -18.09 4.42
N GLU A 73 -22.80 -18.12 4.63
CA GLU A 73 -22.00 -19.33 4.67
C GLU A 73 -21.27 -19.40 6.00
N ARG A 74 -21.22 -20.58 6.60
CA ARG A 74 -20.53 -20.81 7.87
C ARG A 74 -19.37 -21.77 7.64
N LEU A 75 -18.19 -21.34 8.04
CA LEU A 75 -16.96 -22.12 7.99
C LEU A 75 -16.61 -22.51 9.43
N LEU A 76 -16.58 -23.81 9.72
CA LEU A 76 -16.16 -24.31 11.03
C LEU A 76 -14.77 -23.75 11.37
N ASN A 77 -14.64 -23.12 12.53
CA ASN A 77 -13.42 -22.48 12.97
C ASN A 77 -12.86 -23.23 14.19
N ASP A 78 -12.01 -24.21 13.94
CA ASP A 78 -11.28 -24.95 14.97
C ASP A 78 -10.09 -24.16 15.55
N ASN A 79 -10.18 -22.82 15.55
CA ASN A 79 -9.14 -21.83 15.90
C ASN A 79 -7.79 -21.93 15.14
N ARG A 80 -7.66 -22.86 14.20
CA ARG A 80 -6.46 -23.05 13.35
C ARG A 80 -6.63 -22.56 11.90
N TYR A 81 -7.81 -22.08 11.51
CA TYR A 81 -8.19 -21.94 10.10
C TYR A 81 -8.39 -20.50 9.59
N ILE A 82 -7.95 -19.48 10.34
CA ILE A 82 -8.08 -18.07 9.89
C ILE A 82 -7.39 -17.86 8.53
N PRO A 83 -6.16 -18.36 8.29
CA PRO A 83 -5.52 -18.27 6.97
C PRO A 83 -6.33 -18.89 5.85
N GLU A 84 -6.84 -20.10 6.05
CA GLU A 84 -7.62 -20.87 5.08
C GLU A 84 -8.97 -20.19 4.80
N ALA A 85 -9.63 -19.67 5.82
CA ALA A 85 -10.87 -18.92 5.69
C ALA A 85 -10.65 -17.61 4.90
N MET A 86 -9.56 -16.89 5.19
CA MET A 86 -9.20 -15.69 4.44
C MET A 86 -8.85 -16.02 2.99
N GLN A 87 -8.09 -17.09 2.72
CA GLN A 87 -7.83 -17.54 1.35
C GLN A 87 -9.11 -17.91 0.59
N TYR A 88 -10.01 -18.66 1.23
CA TYR A 88 -11.31 -19.03 0.66
C TYR A 88 -12.11 -17.78 0.28
N LEU A 89 -12.18 -16.81 1.20
CA LEU A 89 -12.86 -15.55 0.99
C LEU A 89 -12.27 -14.76 -0.16
N THR A 90 -10.95 -14.55 -0.16
CA THR A 90 -10.30 -13.76 -1.19
C THR A 90 -10.45 -14.43 -2.57
N LYS A 91 -10.40 -15.77 -2.62
CA LYS A 91 -10.70 -16.54 -3.83
C LYS A 91 -12.14 -16.37 -4.29
N LYS A 92 -13.11 -16.41 -3.39
CA LYS A 92 -14.53 -16.21 -3.73
C LYS A 92 -14.82 -14.79 -4.19
N LEU A 93 -14.16 -13.81 -3.59
CA LEU A 93 -14.32 -12.40 -3.90
C LEU A 93 -13.69 -12.03 -5.23
N PHE A 94 -12.45 -12.46 -5.47
CA PHE A 94 -11.62 -11.93 -6.55
C PHE A 94 -11.14 -12.98 -7.56
N GLY A 95 -11.24 -14.26 -7.23
CA GLY A 95 -10.79 -15.35 -8.11
C GLY A 95 -11.55 -15.36 -9.44
N GLY A 96 -10.81 -15.66 -10.52
CA GLY A 96 -11.35 -15.68 -11.88
C GLY A 96 -11.80 -14.32 -12.43
N ARG A 97 -11.62 -13.21 -11.71
CA ARG A 97 -11.93 -11.87 -12.21
C ARG A 97 -10.83 -11.33 -13.11
N ALA A 98 -11.21 -10.42 -14.01
CA ALA A 98 -10.25 -9.60 -14.75
C ALA A 98 -9.40 -8.74 -13.79
N PRO A 99 -8.21 -8.26 -14.21
CA PRO A 99 -7.34 -7.46 -13.37
C PRO A 99 -8.04 -6.25 -12.75
N ILE A 100 -7.93 -6.11 -11.43
CA ILE A 100 -8.62 -5.09 -10.65
C ILE A 100 -7.82 -3.80 -10.69
N ARG A 101 -8.42 -2.69 -11.13
CA ARG A 101 -7.74 -1.39 -11.15
C ARG A 101 -7.89 -0.68 -9.81
N VAL A 102 -6.76 -0.36 -9.19
CA VAL A 102 -6.66 0.33 -7.89
C VAL A 102 -5.85 1.59 -8.07
N ARG A 103 -6.47 2.74 -7.77
CA ARG A 103 -5.76 4.03 -7.82
C ARG A 103 -4.68 4.09 -6.75
N TYR A 104 -5.01 3.73 -5.51
CA TYR A 104 -4.10 3.79 -4.38
C TYR A 104 -4.19 2.50 -3.55
N LEU A 105 -3.06 1.83 -3.38
CA LEU A 105 -2.91 0.63 -2.56
C LEU A 105 -1.99 0.92 -1.38
N ALA A 106 -2.44 0.68 -0.15
CA ALA A 106 -1.59 0.71 1.03
C ALA A 106 -1.30 -0.69 1.58
N ILE A 107 -0.03 -0.98 1.78
CA ILE A 107 0.50 -2.20 2.41
C ILE A 107 1.11 -1.76 3.75
N ASP A 108 0.30 -1.81 4.82
CA ASP A 108 0.68 -1.22 6.11
C ASP A 108 1.37 -2.19 7.07
N LYS A 109 1.16 -3.50 6.89
CA LYS A 109 1.87 -4.59 7.59
C LYS A 109 1.75 -5.89 6.81
N ARG A 110 2.85 -6.62 6.65
CA ARG A 110 2.83 -8.05 6.33
C ARG A 110 3.19 -8.89 7.55
N GLY A 111 2.26 -9.74 7.93
CA GLY A 111 2.61 -11.04 8.50
C GLY A 111 2.74 -12.07 7.37
N PRO A 112 3.02 -13.34 7.69
CA PRO A 112 2.95 -14.48 6.75
C PRO A 112 1.55 -14.70 6.13
N ASP A 113 0.57 -13.89 6.54
CA ASP A 113 -0.86 -14.00 6.30
C ASP A 113 -1.36 -13.12 5.14
N PHE A 114 -0.56 -12.92 4.09
CA PHE A 114 -1.01 -12.18 2.92
C PHE A 114 -1.84 -13.07 2.00
N PHE A 115 -3.16 -12.95 2.05
CA PHE A 115 -4.08 -13.87 1.39
C PHE A 115 -4.70 -13.29 0.13
N LEU A 116 -3.94 -13.14 -0.96
CA LEU A 116 -4.51 -12.99 -2.30
C LEU A 116 -4.20 -14.25 -3.12
N PRO A 117 -5.20 -14.88 -3.76
CA PRO A 117 -4.96 -15.98 -4.69
C PRO A 117 -4.03 -15.58 -5.85
N ASP A 118 -3.22 -16.51 -6.34
CA ASP A 118 -2.22 -16.23 -7.39
C ASP A 118 -2.84 -15.75 -8.72
N ASP A 119 -4.08 -16.16 -9.00
CA ASP A 119 -4.85 -15.77 -10.19
C ASP A 119 -5.40 -14.34 -10.10
N VAL A 120 -5.42 -13.75 -8.91
CA VAL A 120 -5.87 -12.36 -8.71
C VAL A 120 -4.75 -11.40 -9.11
N LYS A 121 -5.03 -10.56 -10.11
CA LYS A 121 -4.14 -9.50 -10.58
C LYS A 121 -4.72 -8.12 -10.28
N ILE A 122 -3.86 -7.21 -9.87
CA ILE A 122 -4.21 -5.84 -9.48
C ILE A 122 -3.34 -4.87 -10.28
N VAL A 123 -3.98 -3.95 -11.00
CA VAL A 123 -3.33 -2.82 -11.67
C VAL A 123 -3.28 -1.68 -10.67
N VAL A 124 -2.09 -1.34 -10.19
CA VAL A 124 -1.86 -0.30 -9.18
C VAL A 124 -1.25 0.93 -9.82
N ARG A 125 -1.78 2.12 -9.51
CA ARG A 125 -1.17 3.39 -9.93
C ARG A 125 -0.24 3.97 -8.86
N ASP A 126 -0.78 4.13 -7.65
CA ASP A 126 -0.09 4.70 -6.50
C ASP A 126 0.00 3.62 -5.41
N ILE A 127 1.16 3.44 -4.80
CA ILE A 127 1.35 2.46 -3.72
C ILE A 127 1.97 3.12 -2.49
N LYS A 128 1.52 2.69 -1.31
CA LYS A 128 2.15 2.98 -0.02
C LYS A 128 2.65 1.68 0.59
N VAL A 129 3.89 1.70 1.07
CA VAL A 129 4.55 0.59 1.77
C VAL A 129 5.23 1.09 3.04
N SER A 130 5.64 0.17 3.90
CA SER A 130 6.43 0.48 5.09
C SER A 130 7.90 0.74 4.72
N HIS A 131 8.75 1.03 5.71
CA HIS A 131 10.21 1.12 5.50
C HIS A 131 10.86 -0.23 5.17
N TYR A 132 10.12 -1.34 5.19
CA TYR A 132 10.50 -2.63 4.62
C TYR A 132 10.02 -2.73 3.16
N ALA A 133 10.32 -1.70 2.37
CA ALA A 133 9.67 -1.47 1.08
C ALA A 133 9.95 -2.58 0.06
N ALA A 134 11.18 -3.07 -0.05
CA ALA A 134 11.51 -4.17 -0.96
C ALA A 134 10.81 -5.45 -0.54
N THR A 135 10.80 -5.73 0.77
CA THR A 135 10.08 -6.88 1.33
C THR A 135 8.57 -6.80 1.05
N ASP A 136 7.95 -5.66 1.29
CA ASP A 136 6.52 -5.43 1.06
C ASP A 136 6.14 -5.58 -0.42
N LEU A 137 6.99 -5.05 -1.32
CA LEU A 137 6.80 -5.07 -2.76
C LEU A 137 7.01 -6.47 -3.35
N GLU A 138 8.09 -7.16 -3.01
CA GLU A 138 8.35 -8.52 -3.51
C GLU A 138 7.27 -9.49 -3.06
N ALA A 139 6.82 -9.37 -1.82
CA ALA A 139 5.78 -10.23 -1.32
C ALA A 139 4.40 -9.91 -1.97
N PHE A 140 4.19 -8.71 -2.52
CA PHE A 140 2.97 -8.34 -3.27
C PHE A 140 3.08 -8.59 -4.78
N ARG A 141 4.30 -8.70 -5.27
CA ARG A 141 4.63 -8.86 -6.69
C ARG A 141 3.81 -9.92 -7.43
N PRO A 142 3.50 -11.11 -6.86
CA PRO A 142 2.69 -12.11 -7.56
C PRO A 142 1.32 -11.58 -7.99
N ASN A 143 0.73 -10.65 -7.23
CA ASN A 143 -0.59 -10.10 -7.51
C ASN A 143 -0.55 -8.81 -8.33
N MET A 144 0.63 -8.27 -8.66
CA MET A 144 0.75 -7.07 -9.48
C MET A 144 0.59 -7.39 -10.97
N HIS A 145 -0.29 -6.66 -11.63
CA HIS A 145 -0.43 -6.71 -13.08
C HIS A 145 0.66 -5.86 -13.75
N SER A 146 1.16 -6.28 -14.92
CA SER A 146 2.23 -5.58 -15.66
C SER A 146 1.89 -4.13 -16.00
N ALA A 147 0.61 -3.84 -16.28
CA ALA A 147 0.10 -2.49 -16.54
C ALA A 147 0.20 -1.51 -15.34
N SER A 148 0.64 -1.98 -14.16
CA SER A 148 0.96 -1.12 -13.01
C SER A 148 2.27 -0.37 -13.18
N PHE A 149 3.13 -0.80 -14.11
CA PHE A 149 4.51 -0.31 -14.21
C PHE A 149 4.73 0.59 -15.42
N PRO A 150 5.53 1.67 -15.28
CA PRO A 150 6.06 2.17 -14.01
C PRO A 150 4.95 2.72 -13.10
N LEU A 151 5.15 2.62 -11.78
CA LEU A 151 4.22 3.19 -10.81
C LEU A 151 4.25 4.72 -10.90
N GLU A 152 3.09 5.36 -10.71
CA GLU A 152 3.01 6.81 -10.69
C GLU A 152 3.63 7.36 -9.40
N THR A 153 3.34 6.72 -8.25
CA THR A 153 3.85 7.15 -6.95
C THR A 153 4.13 5.97 -6.03
N VAL A 154 5.28 6.00 -5.38
CA VAL A 154 5.62 5.12 -4.25
C VAL A 154 5.77 5.97 -2.99
N THR A 155 4.90 5.73 -2.00
CA THR A 155 4.97 6.35 -0.68
C THR A 155 5.55 5.36 0.33
N ILE A 156 6.68 5.71 0.96
CA ILE A 156 7.31 4.91 2.01
C ILE A 156 7.08 5.62 3.34
N LYS A 157 6.36 4.98 4.25
CA LYS A 157 6.01 5.57 5.55
C LYS A 157 5.81 4.50 6.60
N GLY A 158 6.27 4.77 7.81
CA GLY A 158 5.98 3.93 8.97
C GLY A 158 7.05 4.08 10.04
N ALA A 159 7.10 3.13 10.97
CA ALA A 159 8.27 2.99 11.82
C ALA A 159 9.39 2.32 11.03
N ARG A 160 10.61 2.87 11.12
CA ARG A 160 11.81 2.25 10.55
C ARG A 160 12.56 1.54 11.67
N GLU A 161 12.61 0.21 11.60
CA GLU A 161 13.28 -0.64 12.59
C GLU A 161 14.70 -1.02 12.15
N LEU A 162 14.91 -1.20 10.84
CA LEU A 162 16.23 -1.49 10.25
C LEU A 162 16.99 -0.21 9.85
N ARG A 163 18.33 -0.33 9.83
CA ARG A 163 19.24 0.74 9.41
C ARG A 163 19.90 0.50 8.04
N GLU A 164 19.46 -0.52 7.32
CA GLU A 164 19.98 -0.83 5.99
C GLU A 164 19.24 -0.03 4.90
N ASP A 165 19.94 0.30 3.83
CA ASP A 165 19.48 1.11 2.70
C ASP A 165 18.95 0.29 1.51
N THR A 166 19.17 -1.03 1.53
CA THR A 166 18.80 -1.95 0.45
C THR A 166 17.31 -1.95 0.11
N GLU A 167 16.45 -1.66 1.09
CA GLU A 167 14.98 -1.59 0.94
C GLU A 167 14.52 -0.53 -0.08
N TYR A 168 15.33 0.50 -0.34
CA TYR A 168 14.99 1.63 -1.22
C TYR A 168 15.43 1.41 -2.69
N TYR A 169 16.23 0.38 -2.97
CA TYR A 169 16.77 0.09 -4.30
C TYR A 169 15.94 -0.90 -5.12
N HIS A 170 14.75 -1.25 -4.63
CA HIS A 170 13.84 -2.14 -5.36
C HIS A 170 13.48 -1.56 -6.75
N PRO A 171 13.44 -2.37 -7.83
CA PRO A 171 13.18 -1.87 -9.20
C PRO A 171 11.89 -1.05 -9.34
N PHE A 172 10.83 -1.43 -8.62
CA PHE A 172 9.55 -0.68 -8.64
C PHE A 172 9.65 0.69 -7.98
N ILE A 173 10.59 0.87 -7.04
CA ILE A 173 10.89 2.17 -6.44
C ILE A 173 11.69 2.98 -7.45
N GLN A 174 12.78 2.41 -8.00
CA GLN A 174 13.68 3.10 -8.93
C GLN A 174 13.02 3.56 -10.24
N THR A 175 11.98 2.87 -10.68
CA THR A 175 11.24 3.20 -11.91
C THR A 175 10.00 4.06 -11.68
N ALA A 176 9.61 4.32 -10.43
CA ALA A 176 8.45 5.16 -10.14
C ALA A 176 8.68 6.61 -10.56
N LYS A 177 7.62 7.32 -10.97
CA LYS A 177 7.78 8.75 -11.34
C LYS A 177 8.03 9.64 -10.12
N LEU A 178 7.28 9.39 -9.04
CA LEU A 178 7.39 10.10 -7.77
C LEU A 178 7.69 9.11 -6.63
N ILE A 179 8.72 9.42 -5.84
CA ILE A 179 8.94 8.78 -4.54
C ILE A 179 8.65 9.78 -3.44
N GLN A 180 7.88 9.36 -2.44
CA GLN A 180 7.67 10.10 -1.21
C GLN A 180 8.12 9.26 -0.02
N ILE A 181 9.13 9.71 0.71
CA ILE A 181 9.64 9.03 1.89
C ILE A 181 9.36 9.89 3.12
N LEU A 182 8.67 9.31 4.10
CA LEU A 182 8.33 9.97 5.35
C LEU A 182 8.96 9.20 6.52
N ASP A 183 10.16 9.62 6.92
CA ASP A 183 10.91 9.00 8.01
C ASP A 183 10.87 9.86 9.28
N LYS A 184 10.08 9.40 10.25
CA LYS A 184 10.00 10.02 11.59
C LYS A 184 10.94 9.38 12.59
N ALA A 185 11.67 8.33 12.22
CA ALA A 185 12.60 7.64 13.09
C ALA A 185 13.89 8.45 13.32
N GLY A 186 14.82 7.88 14.11
CA GLY A 186 16.10 8.51 14.42
C GLY A 186 17.03 8.66 13.21
N ALA A 187 18.27 9.08 13.46
CA ALA A 187 19.25 9.34 12.41
C ALA A 187 19.43 8.14 11.46
N PHE A 188 19.43 8.41 10.15
CA PHE A 188 19.68 7.47 9.06
C PHE A 188 20.58 8.18 8.03
N PRO A 189 21.52 7.46 7.39
CA PRO A 189 22.37 8.02 6.34
C PRO A 189 21.56 8.17 5.03
N TRP A 190 20.62 9.12 5.02
CA TRP A 190 19.77 9.43 3.87
C TRP A 190 20.55 9.96 2.67
N ASP A 191 21.77 10.46 2.88
CA ASP A 191 22.69 10.85 1.82
C ASP A 191 22.90 9.73 0.81
N LYS A 192 23.26 8.52 1.25
CA LYS A 192 23.53 7.40 0.32
C LYS A 192 22.31 7.07 -0.55
N VAL A 193 21.15 6.90 0.09
CA VAL A 193 19.91 6.55 -0.59
C VAL A 193 19.51 7.61 -1.61
N ILE A 194 19.37 8.87 -1.19
CA ILE A 194 18.85 9.91 -2.09
C ILE A 194 19.81 10.17 -3.25
N LEU A 195 21.12 10.14 -2.99
CA LEU A 195 22.10 10.33 -4.06
C LEU A 195 21.95 9.21 -5.11
N GLU A 196 21.64 7.99 -4.73
CA GLU A 196 21.51 6.88 -5.68
C GLU A 196 20.17 6.83 -6.40
N LEU A 197 19.10 7.41 -5.86
CA LEU A 197 17.81 7.49 -6.54
C LEU A 197 17.91 8.28 -7.86
N THR A 198 17.31 7.71 -8.91
CA THR A 198 17.29 8.29 -10.28
C THR A 198 15.91 8.81 -10.69
N ASN A 199 14.94 8.77 -9.79
CA ASN A 199 13.55 9.15 -10.07
C ASN A 199 13.42 10.65 -10.39
N SER A 200 12.47 10.98 -11.28
CA SER A 200 12.22 12.36 -11.67
C SER A 200 11.76 13.23 -10.50
N GLN A 201 10.94 12.69 -9.60
CA GLN A 201 10.44 13.43 -8.45
C GLN A 201 10.72 12.68 -7.16
N ILE A 202 11.35 13.37 -6.21
CA ILE A 202 11.69 12.81 -4.90
C ILE A 202 11.26 13.80 -3.82
N HIS A 203 10.49 13.30 -2.87
CA HIS A 203 10.12 14.02 -1.66
C HIS A 203 10.62 13.25 -0.44
N LEU A 204 11.46 13.87 0.39
CA LEU A 204 11.88 13.29 1.68
C LEU A 204 11.46 14.21 2.83
N GLU A 205 10.60 13.71 3.71
CA GLU A 205 10.31 14.30 5.01
C GLU A 205 11.09 13.53 6.08
N CYS A 206 12.05 14.19 6.73
CA CYS A 206 12.81 13.58 7.81
C CYS A 206 12.93 14.53 9.01
N SER A 207 12.77 13.98 10.22
CA SER A 207 12.79 14.77 11.46
C SER A 207 14.19 15.23 11.88
N LYS A 208 15.27 14.58 11.41
CA LYS A 208 16.66 14.85 11.82
C LYS A 208 17.60 14.95 10.62
N PHE A 209 17.39 15.96 9.77
CA PHE A 209 18.36 16.30 8.73
C PHE A 209 19.67 16.84 9.31
N GLN A 210 20.79 16.34 8.82
CA GLN A 210 22.11 16.95 9.02
C GLN A 210 22.36 17.95 7.89
N GLU A 211 22.93 19.12 8.21
CA GLU A 211 23.28 20.19 7.25
C GLU A 211 24.11 19.65 6.07
N THR A 212 25.08 18.77 6.37
CA THR A 212 25.96 18.15 5.38
C THR A 212 25.21 17.38 4.29
N ILE A 213 24.10 16.73 4.65
CA ILE A 213 23.26 15.99 3.70
C ILE A 213 22.55 16.97 2.77
N ILE A 214 22.03 18.08 3.30
CA ILE A 214 21.36 19.11 2.52
C ILE A 214 22.31 19.71 1.48
N MET A 215 23.53 20.05 1.89
CA MET A 215 24.53 20.61 0.98
C MET A 215 24.95 19.62 -0.11
N ALA A 216 25.20 18.36 0.23
CA ALA A 216 25.56 17.32 -0.74
C ALA A 216 24.44 17.08 -1.77
N LEU A 217 23.18 17.21 -1.35
CA LEU A 217 22.03 17.12 -2.24
C LEU A 217 21.96 18.29 -3.22
N ILE A 218 22.10 19.53 -2.71
CA ILE A 218 22.10 20.74 -3.54
C ILE A 218 23.23 20.65 -4.58
N GLU A 219 24.45 20.35 -4.16
CA GLU A 219 25.61 20.23 -5.07
C GLU A 219 25.39 19.16 -6.13
N LYS A 220 24.82 18.00 -5.77
CA LYS A 220 24.49 16.97 -6.77
C LYS A 220 23.42 17.43 -7.75
N TRP A 221 22.41 18.18 -7.31
CA TRP A 221 21.35 18.66 -8.18
C TRP A 221 21.84 19.74 -9.14
N GLU A 222 22.70 20.65 -8.67
CA GLU A 222 23.36 21.63 -9.53
C GLU A 222 24.21 20.95 -10.61
N ASN A 223 24.96 19.91 -10.23
CA ASN A 223 25.82 19.17 -11.15
C ASN A 223 25.08 18.24 -12.11
N ARG A 224 23.91 17.71 -11.74
CA ARG A 224 23.16 16.76 -12.61
C ARG A 224 22.52 17.43 -13.82
N GLY A 225 22.16 18.72 -13.75
CA GLY A 225 21.35 19.38 -14.77
C GLY A 225 19.99 18.67 -14.93
N GLY A 226 18.98 19.08 -14.16
CA GLY A 226 17.69 18.38 -14.13
C GLY A 226 17.03 18.25 -15.50
N GLU A 227 16.53 17.07 -15.83
CA GLU A 227 15.59 16.90 -16.94
C GLU A 227 14.36 17.79 -16.70
N ASN A 228 13.72 18.27 -17.77
CA ASN A 228 12.50 19.08 -17.65
C ASN A 228 11.44 18.33 -16.83
N GLY A 229 11.06 18.90 -15.68
CA GLY A 229 10.07 18.32 -14.77
C GLY A 229 10.65 17.53 -13.59
N ALA A 230 11.98 17.44 -13.46
CA ALA A 230 12.61 16.89 -12.27
C ALA A 230 12.39 17.81 -11.05
N CYS A 231 11.97 17.26 -9.93
CA CYS A 231 11.69 18.01 -8.71
C CYS A 231 12.16 17.25 -7.47
N PHE A 232 13.01 17.90 -6.69
CA PHE A 232 13.40 17.40 -5.39
C PHE A 232 12.86 18.33 -4.32
N SER A 233 12.20 17.76 -3.33
CA SER A 233 11.61 18.52 -2.23
C SER A 233 11.87 17.83 -0.91
N MET A 234 11.96 18.63 0.15
CA MET A 234 12.38 18.15 1.45
C MET A 234 11.61 18.83 2.57
N GLY A 235 11.07 18.03 3.49
CA GLY A 235 10.47 18.50 4.72
C GLY A 235 11.49 18.49 5.85
N VAL A 236 11.83 19.67 6.40
CA VAL A 236 12.77 19.80 7.51
C VAL A 236 12.01 20.15 8.79
N GLY A 237 12.05 19.25 9.78
CA GLY A 237 11.33 19.42 11.04
C GLY A 237 11.94 20.44 12.02
N CYS A 238 13.17 20.93 11.76
CA CYS A 238 13.89 21.82 12.65
C CYS A 238 14.31 23.12 11.93
N LYS A 239 13.75 24.26 12.36
CA LYS A 239 14.01 25.59 11.75
C LYS A 239 15.49 25.99 11.75
N THR A 240 16.27 25.58 12.75
CA THR A 240 17.69 25.96 12.87
C THR A 240 18.59 25.29 11.85
N ALA A 241 18.28 24.05 11.44
CA ALA A 241 19.04 23.35 10.40
C ALA A 241 18.85 23.99 9.02
N LEU A 242 17.67 24.54 8.74
CA LEU A 242 17.38 25.21 7.47
C LEU A 242 18.08 26.58 7.37
N ALA A 243 18.09 27.35 8.45
CA ALA A 243 18.74 28.67 8.48
C ALA A 243 20.25 28.57 8.20
N ALA A 244 20.94 27.58 8.77
CA ALA A 244 22.36 27.35 8.54
C ALA A 244 22.70 27.03 7.06
N CYS A 245 21.76 26.45 6.31
CA CYS A 245 21.95 26.13 4.89
C CYS A 245 21.67 27.32 3.95
N LEU A 246 20.79 28.25 4.36
CA LEU A 246 20.31 29.36 3.51
C LEU A 246 21.09 30.66 3.70
N ASP A 247 21.90 30.77 4.75
CA ASP A 247 22.73 31.96 5.06
C ASP A 247 24.14 31.90 4.42
N LYS A 248 24.38 31.00 3.46
CA LYS A 248 25.62 30.90 2.65
C LYS A 248 25.33 31.24 1.19
#